data_AF-X1T0A1-F1
#
_entry.id   AF-X1T0A1-F1
#
_cell.length_a   1.000
_cell.length_b   1.000
_cell.length_c   1.000
_cell.angle_alpha   90.00
_cell.angle_beta   90.00
_cell.angle_gamma   90.00
#
_symmetry.space_group_name_H-M   'P 1'
#
loop_
_entity.id
_entity.type
_entity.pdbx_description
1 polymer ?
#
loop_
_entity_poly.entity_id
_entity_poly.type
_entity_poly.pdbx_seq_one_letter_code
_entity_poly.pdbx_strand_id
1 'polypeptide(L)' 'PVEEEPVEEPAEEEPIEEEPVEEEFLANIHQGGRLTVPLPYRQSLGLEQGTRVRVKIRKDKP' A
#
# COMPACT_ATOMS: atom_id res chain seq x y z
N PRO A 1 -1.73 -47.20 -29.67
CA PRO A 1 -1.39 -46.76 -28.31
C PRO A 1 -1.39 -45.23 -28.25
N VAL A 2 -2.35 -44.65 -27.53
CA VAL A 2 -2.37 -43.22 -27.25
C VAL A 2 -1.53 -43.04 -26.00
N GLU A 3 -0.38 -42.39 -26.14
CA GLU A 3 0.46 -42.03 -25.00
C GLU A 3 -0.23 -40.90 -24.26
N GLU A 4 -0.74 -41.18 -23.06
CA GLU A 4 -1.32 -40.17 -22.17
C GLU A 4 -0.16 -39.38 -21.54
N GLU A 5 -0.01 -38.11 -21.93
CA GLU A 5 0.89 -37.18 -21.27
C GLU A 5 0.37 -36.86 -19.86
N PRO A 6 1.24 -36.79 -18.84
CA PRO A 6 0.81 -36.54 -17.47
C PRO A 6 0.32 -35.10 -17.33
N VAL A 7 -0.91 -34.93 -16.85
CA VAL A 7 -1.47 -33.63 -16.51
C VAL A 7 -0.80 -33.16 -15.23
N GLU A 8 0.10 -32.17 -15.34
CA GLU A 8 0.66 -31.49 -14.17
C GLU A 8 -0.48 -30.78 -13.43
N GLU A 9 -0.73 -31.20 -12.19
CA GLU A 9 -1.69 -30.53 -11.30
C GLU A 9 -1.23 -29.08 -11.07
N PRO A 10 -2.15 -28.08 -11.14
CA PRO A 10 -1.76 -26.69 -10.89
C PRO A 10 -1.34 -26.57 -9.42
N ALA A 11 -0.09 -26.17 -9.20
CA ALA A 11 0.43 -25.87 -7.88
C ALA A 11 -0.49 -24.88 -7.18
N GLU A 12 -1.00 -25.25 -5.99
CA GLU A 12 -1.77 -24.37 -5.13
C GLU A 12 -0.89 -23.15 -4.77
N GLU A 13 -1.25 -21.97 -5.30
CA GLU A 13 -0.61 -20.71 -4.94
C GLU A 13 -0.91 -20.40 -3.47
N GLU A 14 0.11 -20.45 -2.61
CA GLU A 14 -0.03 -20.02 -1.21
C GLU A 14 -0.43 -18.53 -1.12
N PRO A 15 -1.27 -18.14 -0.15
CA PRO A 15 -1.69 -16.75 0.01
C PRO A 15 -0.50 -15.89 0.45
N ILE A 16 -0.03 -15.05 -0.46
CA ILE A 16 0.98 -14.03 -0.20
C ILE A 16 0.41 -13.01 0.81
N GLU A 17 0.90 -13.03 2.04
CA GLU A 17 0.63 -11.96 3.01
C GLU A 17 1.33 -10.68 2.54
N GLU A 18 0.60 -9.78 1.87
CA GLU A 18 1.14 -8.48 1.48
C GLU A 18 1.46 -7.65 2.73
N GLU A 19 2.75 -7.36 2.94
CA GLU A 19 3.18 -6.44 3.99
C GLU A 19 2.58 -5.04 3.76
N PRO A 20 2.17 -4.32 4.82
CA PRO A 20 1.61 -2.99 4.67
C PRO A 20 2.67 -2.01 4.14
N VAL A 21 2.42 -1.41 2.98
CA VAL A 21 3.29 -0.36 2.41
C VAL A 21 3.20 0.91 3.26
N GLU A 22 4.30 1.27 3.93
CA GLU A 22 4.42 2.49 4.73
C GLU A 22 5.31 3.54 4.02
N GLU A 23 4.88 4.80 3.96
CA GLU A 23 5.70 5.92 3.49
C GLU A 23 5.64 7.11 4.46
N GLU A 24 6.76 7.84 4.58
CA GLU A 24 6.90 9.02 5.43
C GLU A 24 7.20 10.28 4.58
N PHE A 25 6.55 11.40 4.92
CA PHE A 25 6.78 12.70 4.28
C PHE A 25 6.64 13.85 5.27
N LEU A 26 7.32 14.96 4.98
CA LEU A 26 7.19 16.20 5.74
C LEU A 26 5.98 17.00 5.22
N ALA A 27 5.16 17.49 6.14
CA ALA A 27 4.03 18.34 5.83
C ALA A 27 3.80 19.37 6.92
N ASN A 28 3.32 20.54 6.51
CA ASN A 28 2.89 21.59 7.44
C ASN A 28 1.44 21.34 7.86
N ILE A 29 1.17 21.50 9.15
CA ILE A 29 -0.20 21.50 9.67
C ILE A 29 -0.83 22.87 9.38
N HIS A 30 -1.87 22.89 8.56
CA HIS A 30 -2.65 24.09 8.26
C HIS A 30 -3.76 24.33 9.30
N GLN A 31 -4.53 25.41 9.12
CA GLN A 31 -5.67 25.75 9.98
C GLN A 31 -6.65 24.56 10.13
N GLY A 32 -7.15 24.36 11.35
CA GLY A 32 -8.05 23.26 11.66
C GLY A 32 -7.38 21.87 11.70
N GLY A 33 -6.05 21.79 11.74
CA GLY A 33 -5.33 20.52 11.80
C GLY A 33 -5.24 19.81 10.45
N ARG A 34 -5.51 20.51 9.34
CA ARG A 34 -5.50 19.92 7.99
C ARG A 34 -4.07 19.68 7.51
N LEU A 35 -3.82 18.49 6.98
CA LEU A 35 -2.58 18.09 6.30
C LEU A 35 -2.93 17.71 4.86
N THR A 36 -2.01 17.96 3.93
CA THR A 36 -2.15 17.55 2.53
C THR A 36 -1.12 16.45 2.24
N VAL A 37 -1.59 15.29 1.80
CA VAL A 37 -0.71 14.23 1.28
C VAL A 37 -0.23 14.66 -0.10
N PRO A 38 1.09 14.77 -0.35
CA PRO A 38 1.58 15.17 -1.67
C PRO A 38 1.23 14.12 -2.74
N LEU A 39 1.05 14.58 -3.99
CA LEU A 39 0.59 13.73 -5.10
C LEU A 39 1.43 12.46 -5.32
N PRO A 40 2.77 12.48 -5.23
CA PRO A 40 3.59 11.27 -5.41
C PRO A 40 3.24 10.16 -4.42
N TYR A 41 3.15 10.50 -3.14
CA TYR A 41 2.78 9.57 -2.06
C TYR A 41 1.35 9.04 -2.20
N ARG A 42 0.45 9.88 -2.74
CA ARG A 42 -0.92 9.47 -3.02
C ARG A 42 -0.97 8.40 -4.13
N GLN A 43 -0.14 8.54 -5.16
CA GLN A 43 -0.09 7.63 -6.29
C GLN A 43 0.61 6.31 -5.92
N SER A 44 1.74 6.38 -5.22
CA SER A 44 2.49 5.19 -4.80
C SER A 44 1.70 4.30 -3.84
N LEU A 45 0.96 4.90 -2.90
CA LEU A 45 0.11 4.19 -1.94
C LEU A 45 -1.30 3.86 -2.48
N GLY A 46 -1.61 4.19 -3.75
CA GLY A 46 -2.92 3.92 -4.33
C GLY A 46 -4.09 4.57 -3.58
N LEU A 47 -3.90 5.78 -3.04
CA LEU A 47 -4.89 6.43 -2.18
C LEU A 47 -6.00 7.10 -3.00
N GLU A 48 -7.20 6.54 -2.91
CA GLU A 48 -8.41 7.03 -3.54
C GLU A 48 -9.33 7.77 -2.56
N GLN A 49 -10.35 8.43 -3.10
CA GLN A 49 -11.35 9.08 -2.26
C GLN A 49 -12.15 8.02 -1.49
N GLY A 50 -12.20 8.15 -0.16
CA GLY A 50 -12.86 7.18 0.71
C GLY A 50 -11.91 6.13 1.31
N THR A 51 -10.66 6.04 0.83
CA THR A 51 -9.64 5.17 1.41
C THR A 51 -9.35 5.60 2.85
N ARG A 52 -9.50 4.66 3.79
CA ARG A 52 -9.15 4.87 5.19
C ARG A 52 -7.66 4.60 5.40
N VAL A 53 -6.94 5.58 5.95
CA VAL A 53 -5.50 5.48 6.23
C VAL A 53 -5.23 5.55 7.73
N ARG A 54 -4.10 4.97 8.17
CA ARG A 54 -3.55 5.14 9.51
C ARG A 54 -2.38 6.12 9.43
N VAL A 55 -2.43 7.19 10.22
CA VAL A 55 -1.41 8.25 10.20
C VAL A 55 -0.62 8.23 11.51
N LYS A 56 0.72 8.21 11.42
CA LYS A 56 1.64 8.43 12.55
C LYS A 56 2.27 9.82 12.37
N ILE A 57 2.15 10.70 13.36
CA ILE A 57 2.70 12.08 13.30
C ILE A 57 3.93 12.17 14.20
N ARG A 58 5.06 12.61 13.64
CA ARG A 58 6.28 12.97 14.38
C ARG A 58 6.58 14.44 14.12
N LYS A 59 6.89 15.19 15.18
CA LYS A 59 7.29 16.60 15.07
C LYS A 59 8.81 16.66 14.96
N ASP A 60 9.31 17.27 13.89
CA ASP A 60 10.75 17.51 13.75
C ASP A 60 11.22 18.58 14.75
N LYS A 61 12.48 18.49 15.20
CA LYS A 61 13.02 19.45 16.17
C LYS A 61 13.09 20.86 15.53
N PRO A 62 12.81 21.92 16.31
CA PRO A 62 12.83 23.30 15.82
C PRO A 62 14.22 23.78 15.44
#